data_AF-A0A961VLD4-F1
#
_entry.id   AF-A0A961VLD4-F1
#
_cell.length_a   1.000
_cell.length_b   1.000
_cell.length_c   1.000
_cell.angle_alpha   90.00
_cell.angle_beta   90.00
_cell.angle_gamma   90.00
#
_symmetry.space_group_name_H-M   'P 1'
#
loop_
_entity.id
_entity.type
_entity.pdbx_description
1 polymer ?
#
loop_
_entity_poly.entity_id
_entity_poly.type
_entity_poly.pdbx_seq_one_letter_code
_entity_poly.pdbx_strand_id
1 'polypeptide(L)' 'MKKPKPPPLPRPGKPPRNPHAKVLGKGPYKPKVEKGRDAYIRRPKHPRPAVEEGE' A
#
# COMPACT_ATOMS: atom_id res chain seq x y z
N MET A 1 -32.56 -16.64 -43.63
CA MET A 1 -31.95 -17.67 -42.75
C MET A 1 -31.08 -16.99 -41.71
N LYS A 2 -31.37 -17.14 -40.40
CA LYS A 2 -30.50 -16.59 -39.34
C LYS A 2 -29.28 -17.50 -39.21
N LYS A 3 -28.08 -16.93 -39.31
CA LYS A 3 -26.83 -17.67 -39.09
C LYS A 3 -26.78 -18.18 -37.64
N PRO A 4 -26.28 -19.41 -37.39
CA PRO A 4 -26.12 -19.91 -36.03
C PRO A 4 -25.10 -19.06 -35.27
N LYS A 5 -25.33 -18.85 -33.97
CA LYS A 5 -24.39 -18.11 -33.12
C LYS A 5 -23.12 -18.96 -32.91
N PRO A 6 -21.93 -18.34 -32.96
CA PRO A 6 -20.68 -19.05 -32.67
C PRO A 6 -20.65 -19.54 -31.21
N PRO A 7 -19.91 -20.63 -30.93
CA PRO A 7 -19.78 -21.14 -29.57
C PRO A 7 -19.09 -20.11 -28.65
N PRO A 8 -19.41 -20.12 -27.34
CA PRO A 8 -18.76 -19.24 -26.38
C PRO A 8 -17.27 -19.57 -26.27
N LEU A 9 -16.43 -18.53 -26.21
CA LEU A 9 -15.00 -18.70 -25.95
C LEU A 9 -14.77 -19.31 -24.56
N PRO A 10 -13.72 -20.14 -24.39
CA PRO A 10 -13.36 -20.67 -23.09
C PRO A 10 -13.09 -19.51 -22.12
N ARG A 11 -13.73 -19.54 -20.95
CA ARG A 11 -13.49 -18.52 -19.91
C ARG A 11 -12.03 -18.66 -19.47
N PRO A 12 -11.26 -17.56 -19.38
CA PRO A 12 -9.94 -17.63 -18.77
C PRO A 12 -10.10 -18.23 -17.37
N GLY A 13 -9.34 -19.28 -17.09
CA GLY A 13 -9.32 -19.89 -15.76
C GLY A 13 -8.95 -18.84 -14.72
N LYS A 14 -9.53 -18.94 -13.52
CA LYS A 14 -9.09 -18.09 -12.41
C LYS A 14 -7.61 -18.41 -12.17
N PRO A 15 -6.71 -17.41 -12.12
CA PRO A 15 -5.33 -17.67 -11.77
C PRO A 15 -5.27 -18.33 -10.38
N PRO A 16 -4.28 -19.19 -10.13
CA PRO A 16 -4.11 -19.85 -8.84
C PRO A 16 -4.05 -18.80 -7.72
N ARG A 17 -4.73 -19.09 -6.60
CA ARG A 17 -4.88 -18.12 -5.51
C ARG A 17 -3.52 -17.96 -4.81
N ASN A 18 -2.91 -16.78 -4.94
CA ASN A 18 -1.66 -16.47 -4.26
C ASN A 18 -1.85 -16.62 -2.72
N PRO A 19 -1.12 -17.53 -2.05
CA PRO A 19 -1.28 -17.79 -0.62
C PRO A 19 -0.95 -16.57 0.25
N HIS A 20 -0.09 -15.67 -0.22
CA HIS A 20 0.34 -14.47 0.52
C HIS A 20 -0.57 -13.26 0.31
N ALA A 21 -1.55 -13.33 -0.60
CA ALA A 21 -2.39 -12.18 -0.96
C ALA A 21 -3.14 -11.56 0.24
N LYS A 22 -3.51 -12.38 1.24
CA LYS A 22 -4.15 -11.90 2.47
C LYS A 22 -3.20 -11.09 3.37
N VAL A 23 -1.91 -11.41 3.32
CA VAL A 23 -0.87 -10.83 4.20
C VAL A 23 -0.38 -9.50 3.63
N LEU A 24 -0.18 -9.41 2.31
CA LEU A 24 0.34 -8.20 1.65
C LEU A 24 -0.56 -6.97 1.81
N GLY A 25 -1.87 -7.15 2.00
CA GLY A 25 -2.80 -6.03 2.21
C GLY A 25 -2.94 -5.56 3.66
N LYS A 26 -2.24 -6.18 4.62
CA LYS A 26 -2.47 -5.96 6.06
C LYS A 26 -1.18 -5.72 6.84
N GLY A 27 -1.35 -5.09 8.00
CA GLY A 27 -0.31 -4.94 9.02
C GLY A 27 0.97 -4.30 8.47
N PRO A 28 2.14 -4.94 8.65
CA PRO A 28 3.42 -4.34 8.30
C PRO A 28 3.63 -4.15 6.79
N TYR A 29 2.91 -4.90 5.96
CA TYR A 29 3.04 -4.86 4.49
C TYR A 29 2.11 -3.84 3.83
N LYS A 30 1.25 -3.17 4.60
CA LYS A 30 0.40 -2.11 4.07
C LYS A 30 1.27 -0.91 3.63
N PRO A 31 1.00 -0.30 2.46
CA PRO A 31 1.73 0.90 2.04
C PRO A 31 1.58 2.00 3.08
N LYS A 32 2.72 2.54 3.52
CA LYS A 32 2.79 3.69 4.42
C LYS A 32 2.90 4.94 3.55
N VAL A 33 2.06 5.93 3.84
CA VAL A 33 2.14 7.24 3.18
C VAL A 33 3.13 8.08 3.98
N GLU A 34 4.11 8.66 3.29
CA GLU A 34 5.00 9.64 3.92
C GLU A 34 4.20 10.86 4.33
N LYS A 35 4.48 11.38 5.53
CA LYS A 35 3.90 12.65 5.96
C LYS A 35 4.41 13.72 5.00
N GLY A 36 3.48 14.45 4.37
CA GLY A 36 3.81 15.40 3.30
C GLY A 36 4.89 16.40 3.72
N ARG A 37 5.70 16.86 2.75
CA ARG A 37 6.81 17.80 2.97
C ARG A 37 6.38 19.06 3.72
N ASP A 38 5.14 19.51 3.52
CA ASP A 38 4.57 20.72 4.14
C ASP A 38 3.70 20.43 5.37
N ALA A 39 3.76 19.22 5.94
CA ALA A 39 2.95 18.91 7.10
C ALA A 39 3.41 19.70 8.31
N TYR A 40 2.48 20.39 8.98
CA TYR A 40 2.76 21.18 10.17
C TYR A 40 3.44 20.34 11.26
N ILE A 41 4.56 20.86 11.77
CA ILE A 41 5.31 20.30 12.90
C ILE A 41 5.17 21.28 14.06
N ARG A 42 4.49 20.86 15.13
CA ARG A 42 4.40 21.65 16.36
C ARG A 42 5.78 21.74 16.99
N ARG A 43 6.36 22.94 17.02
CA ARG A 43 7.61 23.21 17.72
C ARG A 43 7.30 23.54 19.19
N PRO A 44 8.09 23.04 20.15
CA PRO A 44 7.96 23.46 21.54
C PRO A 44 8.29 24.96 21.67
N LYS A 45 7.66 25.66 22.62
CA LYS A 45 7.91 27.08 22.90
C LYS A 45 9.36 27.33 23.30
N HIS A 46 9.97 26.36 23.96
CA HIS A 46 11.36 26.40 24.40
C HIS A 46 12.13 25.25 23.76
N PRO A 47 13.32 25.50 23.18
CA PRO A 47 14.16 24.44 22.66
C PRO A 47 14.58 23.50 23.79
N ARG A 48 14.80 22.22 23.47
CA ARG A 48 15.50 21.34 24.40
C ARG A 48 16.92 21.91 24.58
N PRO A 49 17.46 21.89 25.80
CA PRO A 49 18.86 22.25 26.00
C PRO A 49 19.71 21.39 25.07
N ALA A 50 20.73 22.00 24.47
CA ALA A 50 21.73 21.24 23.73
C ALA A 50 22.30 20.21 24.71
N VAL A 51 22.08 18.93 24.43
CA VAL A 51 22.81 17.88 25.11
C VAL A 51 24.22 18.04 24.54
N GLU A 52 25.15 18.57 25.33
CA GLU A 52 26.55 18.47 24.99
C GLU A 52 26.84 16.97 24.94
N GLU A 53 26.95 16.42 23.73
CA GLU A 53 27.42 15.07 23.51
C GLU A 53 28.85 15.03 24.08
N GLY A 54 28.97 14.41 25.25
CA GLY A 54 30.24 14.22 25.94
C GLY A 54 31.23 13.50 25.03
N GLU A 55 32.42 14.08 24.97
CA GLU A 55 33.66 13.49 24.46
C GLU A 55 34.01 12.18 25.21
#